data_AF-A0A7W9DKF9-F1
#
_entry.id   AF-A0A7W9DKF9-F1
#
_cell.length_a   1.000
_cell.length_b   1.000
_cell.length_c   1.000
_cell.angle_alpha   90.00
_cell.angle_beta   90.00
_cell.angle_gamma   90.00
#
_symmetry.space_group_name_H-M   'P 1'
#
loop_
_entity.id
_entity.type
_entity.pdbx_description
1 polymer ?
#
loop_
_entity_poly.entity_id
_entity_poly.type
_entity_poly.pdbx_seq_one_letter_code
_entity_poly.pdbx_strand_id
1 'polypeptide(L)'
;MKYVLPLCSYRGASVITTVVRIVVETVDNLVKIHPVKIIQELLKAVSSILGLAFLWFLIWYFVVKFLTTMLLKNRNEEQEMSSDGTAYFILKGSILLGTTRSLTAVLKLILRIFIPNAEVHFYH
;
A
#
# COMPACT_ATOMS: atom_id res chain seq x y z
N MET A 1 6.91 -12.74 30.54
CA MET A 1 5.46 -13.00 30.46
C MET A 1 4.84 -11.89 29.62
N LYS A 2 4.20 -12.25 28.49
CA LYS A 2 3.36 -11.41 27.60
C LYS A 2 4.11 -10.25 26.90
N TYR A 3 4.07 -10.10 25.57
CA TYR A 3 2.87 -10.08 24.74
C TYR A 3 3.04 -10.86 23.43
N VAL A 4 2.15 -11.85 23.28
CA VAL A 4 1.88 -12.60 22.06
C VAL A 4 0.67 -11.93 21.39
N LEU A 5 0.87 -11.45 20.16
CA LEU A 5 -0.12 -11.15 19.10
C LEU A 5 -1.25 -10.12 19.36
N PRO A 6 -1.57 -9.30 18.32
CA PRO A 6 -2.56 -9.75 17.34
C PRO A 6 -2.08 -9.56 15.89
N LEU A 7 -1.36 -10.55 15.35
CA LEU A 7 -0.89 -10.57 13.94
C LEU A 7 -1.99 -10.87 12.91
N CYS A 8 -3.27 -10.99 13.31
CA CYS A 8 -4.34 -11.41 12.40
C CYS A 8 -5.27 -10.28 11.90
N SER A 9 -5.38 -9.14 12.59
CA SER A 9 -6.30 -8.06 12.17
C SER A 9 -5.66 -6.96 11.30
N TYR A 10 -4.34 -7.05 11.05
CA TYR A 10 -3.53 -5.92 10.55
C TYR A 10 -3.23 -5.93 9.04
N ARG A 11 -3.83 -6.84 8.26
CA ARG A 11 -3.29 -7.17 6.92
C ARG A 11 -3.78 -6.24 5.80
N GLY A 12 -5.02 -5.73 5.86
CA GLY A 12 -5.49 -4.65 4.98
C GLY A 12 -4.95 -3.27 5.40
N ALA A 13 -4.82 -3.05 6.71
CA ALA A 13 -4.15 -1.88 7.29
C ALA A 13 -2.65 -1.81 6.95
N SER A 14 -2.04 -2.90 6.49
CA SER A 14 -0.61 -2.99 6.15
C SER A 14 -0.18 -1.97 5.08
N VAL A 15 -1.01 -1.76 4.05
CA VAL A 15 -0.68 -0.81 2.96
C VAL A 15 -0.76 0.62 3.47
N ILE A 16 -1.87 0.98 4.12
CA ILE A 16 -2.08 2.32 4.67
C ILE A 16 -1.01 2.65 5.72
N THR A 17 -0.73 1.72 6.64
CA THR A 17 0.31 1.90 7.67
C THR A 17 1.71 2.02 7.08
N THR A 18 1.97 1.33 5.96
CA THR A 18 3.23 1.50 5.21
C THR A 18 3.34 2.90 4.61
N VAL A 19 2.28 3.39 3.96
CA VAL A 19 2.26 4.75 3.38
C VAL A 19 2.43 5.79 4.48
N VAL A 20 1.67 5.69 5.58
CA VAL A 20 1.78 6.59 6.73
C VAL A 20 3.19 6.59 7.32
N ARG A 21 3.81 5.40 7.50
CA ARG A 21 5.18 5.31 8.02
C ARG A 21 6.17 6.03 7.10
N ILE A 22 6.05 5.85 5.78
CA ILE A 22 6.93 6.52 4.82
C ILE A 22 6.71 8.03 4.81
N VAL A 23 5.47 8.50 4.95
CA VAL A 23 5.20 9.94 5.10
C VAL A 23 5.88 10.48 6.36
N VAL A 24 5.75 9.81 7.49
CA VAL A 24 6.39 10.24 8.76
C VAL A 24 7.92 10.28 8.62
N GLU A 25 8.52 9.26 8.01
CA GLU A 25 9.96 9.18 7.78
C GLU A 25 10.45 10.30 6.83
N THR A 26 9.71 10.55 5.76
CA THR A 26 10.00 11.64 4.81
C THR A 26 9.91 13.00 5.48
N VAL A 27 8.91 13.23 6.35
CA VAL A 27 8.76 14.48 7.10
C VAL A 27 9.92 14.68 8.06
N ASP A 28 10.29 13.65 8.83
CA ASP A 28 11.41 13.70 9.79
C ASP A 28 12.74 14.00 9.08
N ASN A 29 12.99 13.37 7.93
CA ASN A 29 14.20 13.62 7.14
C ASN A 29 14.22 15.05 6.55
N LEU A 30 13.09 15.55 6.05
CA LEU A 30 13.02 16.89 5.48
C LEU A 30 13.29 17.99 6.50
N VAL A 31 12.74 17.84 7.71
CA VAL A 31 12.96 18.78 8.82
C VAL A 31 14.44 18.85 9.19
N LYS A 32 15.17 17.72 9.08
CA LYS A 32 16.61 17.64 9.37
C LYS A 32 17.50 18.25 8.28
N ILE A 33 17.11 18.15 7.01
CA ILE A 33 17.96 18.58 5.87
C ILE A 33 17.72 20.05 5.47
N HIS A 34 16.48 20.53 5.48
CA HIS A 34 16.12 21.82 4.87
C HIS A 34 15.21 22.69 5.77
N PRO A 35 15.73 23.31 6.85
CA PRO A 35 14.92 24.07 7.79
C PRO A 35 14.28 25.34 7.21
N VAL A 36 14.86 25.92 6.15
CA VAL A 36 14.45 27.24 5.61
C VAL A 36 13.28 27.15 4.63
N LYS A 37 13.07 26.00 3.97
CA LYS A 37 11.99 25.80 2.96
C LYS A 37 11.11 24.59 3.26
N ILE A 38 10.98 24.22 4.55
CA ILE A 38 10.25 23.02 5.01
C ILE A 38 8.87 22.91 4.36
N ILE A 39 8.06 23.98 4.37
CA ILE A 39 6.67 23.91 3.92
C ILE A 39 6.57 23.51 2.44
N GLN A 40 7.41 24.10 1.57
CA GLN A 40 7.37 23.84 0.13
C GLN A 40 7.85 22.43 -0.21
N GLU A 41 8.97 22.02 0.38
CA GLU A 41 9.53 20.68 0.15
C GLU A 41 8.62 19.59 0.73
N LEU A 42 7.99 19.84 1.89
CA LEU A 42 7.10 18.89 2.54
C LEU A 42 5.81 18.71 1.74
N LEU A 43 5.24 19.80 1.24
CA LEU A 43 4.07 19.73 0.35
C LEU A 43 4.39 18.93 -0.92
N LYS A 44 5.55 19.15 -1.53
CA LYS A 44 6.02 18.44 -2.72
C LYS A 44 6.22 16.94 -2.43
N ALA A 45 6.86 16.60 -1.33
CA ALA A 45 7.14 15.22 -0.96
C ALA A 45 5.86 14.45 -0.60
N VAL A 46 4.99 15.03 0.23
CA VAL A 46 3.73 14.40 0.63
C VAL A 46 2.77 14.25 -0.55
N SER A 47 2.64 15.27 -1.40
CA SER A 47 1.80 15.18 -2.61
C SER A 47 2.31 14.10 -3.59
N SER A 48 3.63 13.97 -3.75
CA SER A 48 4.23 12.92 -4.59
C SER A 48 3.95 11.51 -4.03
N ILE A 49 4.10 11.33 -2.71
CA ILE A 49 3.81 10.05 -2.04
C ILE A 49 2.32 9.68 -2.16
N LEU A 50 1.42 10.64 -1.94
CA LEU A 50 -0.03 10.42 -2.06
C LEU A 50 -0.43 10.12 -3.52
N GLY A 51 0.11 10.85 -4.49
CA GLY A 51 -0.15 10.61 -5.90
C GLY A 51 0.30 9.22 -6.35
N LEU A 52 1.49 8.80 -5.90
CA LEU A 52 1.99 7.45 -6.17
C LEU A 52 1.14 6.38 -5.49
N ALA A 53 0.73 6.59 -4.24
CA ALA A 53 -0.17 5.67 -3.55
C ALA A 53 -1.51 5.53 -4.28
N PHE A 54 -2.06 6.63 -4.79
CA PHE A 54 -3.30 6.62 -5.57
C PHE A 54 -3.15 5.86 -6.90
N LEU A 55 -2.08 6.12 -7.65
CA LEU A 55 -1.76 5.37 -8.87
C LEU A 55 -1.59 3.87 -8.58
N TRP A 56 -0.98 3.53 -7.44
CA TRP A 56 -0.84 2.15 -7.02
C TRP A 56 -2.19 1.47 -6.76
N PHE A 57 -3.13 2.15 -6.11
CA PHE A 57 -4.49 1.66 -5.91
C PHE A 57 -5.22 1.41 -7.24
N LEU A 58 -5.04 2.28 -8.24
CA LEU A 58 -5.63 2.09 -9.57
C LEU A 58 -5.06 0.85 -10.26
N ILE A 59 -3.73 0.69 -10.27
CA ILE A 59 -3.08 -0.51 -10.82
C ILE A 59 -3.61 -1.76 -10.14
N TRP A 60 -3.71 -1.73 -8.81
CA TRP A 60 -4.18 -2.85 -8.01
C TRP A 60 -5.62 -3.24 -8.36
N TYR A 61 -6.51 -2.25 -8.54
CA TYR A 61 -7.87 -2.48 -9.01
C TYR A 61 -7.90 -3.17 -10.39
N PHE A 62 -7.09 -2.71 -11.35
CA PHE A 62 -7.00 -3.34 -12.67
C PHE A 62 -6.50 -4.78 -12.61
N VAL A 63 -5.48 -5.05 -11.80
CA VAL A 63 -4.91 -6.40 -11.63
C VAL A 63 -5.93 -7.35 -11.02
N VAL A 64 -6.63 -6.94 -9.96
CA VAL A 64 -7.66 -7.77 -9.32
C VAL A 64 -8.81 -8.04 -10.29
N LYS A 65 -9.27 -7.01 -11.03
CA LYS A 65 -10.31 -7.16 -12.05
C LYS A 65 -9.89 -8.16 -13.13
N PHE A 66 -8.67 -8.01 -13.65
CA PHE A 66 -8.12 -8.91 -14.67
C PHE A 66 -8.01 -10.36 -14.19
N LEU A 67 -7.45 -10.59 -12.99
CA LEU A 67 -7.34 -11.91 -12.38
C LEU A 67 -8.72 -12.55 -12.15
N THR A 68 -9.69 -11.76 -11.66
CA THR A 68 -11.06 -12.22 -11.43
C THR A 68 -11.71 -12.63 -12.75
N THR A 69 -11.62 -11.80 -13.79
CA THR A 69 -12.16 -12.11 -15.13
C THR A 69 -11.49 -13.33 -15.76
N MET A 70 -10.18 -13.49 -15.62
CA MET A 70 -9.44 -14.65 -16.15
C MET A 70 -9.81 -15.96 -15.44
N LEU A 71 -9.92 -15.95 -14.11
CA LEU A 71 -10.18 -17.15 -13.31
C LEU A 71 -11.65 -17.57 -13.33
N LEU A 72 -12.57 -16.60 -13.36
CA LEU A 72 -14.01 -16.84 -13.28
C LEU A 72 -14.73 -16.74 -14.64
N LYS A 73 -13.99 -16.50 -15.73
CA LYS A 73 -14.44 -16.55 -17.14
C LYS A 73 -15.86 -15.99 -17.35
N ASN A 74 -16.02 -14.67 -17.35
CA ASN A 74 -17.27 -13.94 -17.64
C ASN A 74 -18.54 -14.46 -16.92
N ARG A 75 -18.40 -15.12 -15.77
CA ARG A 75 -19.54 -15.45 -14.93
C ARG A 75 -20.18 -14.16 -14.39
N ASN A 76 -21.51 -14.13 -14.40
CA ASN A 76 -22.28 -12.97 -13.96
C ASN A 76 -22.20 -12.87 -12.43
N GLU A 77 -21.47 -11.87 -11.91
CA GLU A 77 -21.13 -11.78 -10.49
C GLU A 77 -22.38 -11.74 -9.60
N GLU A 78 -23.42 -11.03 -10.03
CA GLU A 78 -24.69 -10.89 -9.30
C GLU A 78 -25.45 -12.22 -9.20
N GLN A 79 -25.33 -13.06 -10.22
CA GLN A 79 -26.01 -14.35 -10.28
C GLN A 79 -25.27 -15.41 -9.44
N GLU A 80 -23.94 -15.38 -9.42
CA GLU A 80 -23.14 -16.29 -8.58
C GLU A 80 -23.20 -15.91 -7.10
N MET A 81 -23.32 -14.63 -6.74
CA MET A 81 -23.49 -14.23 -5.34
C MET A 81 -24.88 -14.53 -4.79
N SER A 82 -25.90 -14.68 -5.63
CA SER A 82 -27.28 -14.96 -5.20
C SER A 82 -27.59 -16.46 -5.04
N SER A 83 -26.91 -17.35 -5.75
CA SER A 83 -27.06 -18.82 -5.58
C SER A 83 -25.92 -19.41 -4.75
N ASP A 84 -26.00 -19.30 -3.42
CA ASP A 84 -25.05 -19.96 -2.49
C ASP A 84 -23.56 -19.63 -2.79
N GLY A 85 -23.30 -18.36 -3.14
CA GLY A 85 -22.05 -17.81 -3.66
C GLY A 85 -20.87 -17.76 -2.69
N THR A 86 -20.87 -18.59 -1.64
CA THR A 86 -19.83 -18.62 -0.62
C THR A 86 -18.48 -19.00 -1.22
N ALA A 87 -18.45 -19.98 -2.15
CA ALA A 87 -17.23 -20.37 -2.85
C ALA A 87 -16.68 -19.25 -3.74
N TYR A 88 -17.57 -18.55 -4.45
CA TYR A 88 -17.23 -17.39 -5.28
C TYR A 88 -16.64 -16.24 -4.43
N PHE A 89 -17.26 -15.95 -3.29
CA PHE A 89 -16.78 -14.97 -2.32
C PHE A 89 -15.39 -15.32 -1.76
N ILE A 90 -15.19 -16.57 -1.35
CA ILE A 90 -13.88 -17.04 -0.83
C ILE A 90 -12.82 -16.94 -1.92
N LEU A 91 -13.12 -17.34 -3.16
CA LEU A 91 -12.17 -17.27 -4.27
C LEU A 91 -11.78 -15.81 -4.55
N LYS A 92 -12.76 -14.91 -4.73
CA LYS A 92 -12.51 -13.48 -4.98
C LYS A 92 -11.75 -12.83 -3.82
N GLY A 93 -12.10 -13.16 -2.57
CA GLY A 93 -11.39 -12.70 -1.39
C GLY A 93 -9.94 -13.22 -1.32
N SER A 94 -9.70 -14.48 -1.70
CA SER A 94 -8.35 -15.05 -1.73
C SER A 94 -7.45 -14.41 -2.79
N ILE A 95 -8.00 -14.14 -3.98
CA ILE A 95 -7.32 -13.41 -5.06
C ILE A 95 -6.97 -12.01 -4.57
N LEU A 96 -7.93 -11.31 -3.96
CA LEU A 96 -7.71 -9.99 -3.40
C LEU A 96 -6.54 -10.01 -2.39
N LEU A 97 -6.62 -10.86 -1.36
CA LEU A 97 -5.60 -10.93 -0.30
C LEU A 97 -4.21 -11.35 -0.83
N GLY A 98 -4.17 -12.33 -1.74
CA GLY A 98 -2.94 -12.80 -2.37
C GLY A 98 -2.26 -11.69 -3.17
N THR A 99 -3.06 -10.97 -3.96
CA THR A 99 -2.58 -9.87 -4.79
C THR A 99 -2.14 -8.67 -3.94
N THR A 100 -2.86 -8.33 -2.86
CA THR A 100 -2.40 -7.27 -1.93
C THR A 100 -1.02 -7.61 -1.38
N ARG A 101 -0.83 -8.86 -0.95
CA ARG A 101 0.40 -9.28 -0.27
C ARG A 101 1.61 -9.24 -1.20
N SER A 102 1.50 -9.78 -2.40
CA SER A 102 2.61 -9.81 -3.37
C SER A 102 3.02 -8.39 -3.78
N LEU A 103 2.05 -7.52 -4.03
CA LEU A 103 2.29 -6.17 -4.51
C LEU A 103 2.75 -5.20 -3.40
N THR A 104 2.46 -5.46 -2.12
CA THR A 104 2.89 -4.59 -1.02
C THR A 104 4.41 -4.41 -0.94
N ALA A 105 5.18 -5.46 -1.23
CA ALA A 105 6.65 -5.37 -1.23
C ALA A 105 7.17 -4.44 -2.32
N VAL A 106 6.54 -4.49 -3.49
CA VAL A 106 6.86 -3.62 -4.64
C VAL A 106 6.53 -2.17 -4.31
N LEU A 107 5.36 -1.91 -3.72
CA LEU A 107 4.98 -0.57 -3.27
C LEU A 107 6.01 0.03 -2.30
N LYS A 108 6.51 -0.76 -1.34
CA LYS A 108 7.54 -0.30 -0.40
C LYS A 108 8.82 0.12 -1.11
N LEU A 109 9.28 -0.67 -2.07
CA LEU A 109 10.49 -0.35 -2.83
C LEU A 109 10.32 0.96 -3.61
N ILE A 110 9.19 1.11 -4.30
CA ILE A 110 8.93 2.32 -5.09
C ILE A 110 8.84 3.53 -4.18
N LEU A 111 8.08 3.46 -3.07
CA LEU A 111 7.93 4.57 -2.13
C LEU A 111 9.26 4.97 -1.48
N ARG A 112 10.17 4.02 -1.24
CA ARG A 112 11.47 4.28 -0.62
C ARG A 112 12.38 5.17 -1.49
N ILE A 113 12.21 5.12 -2.82
CA ILE A 113 12.95 5.99 -3.76
C ILE A 113 12.60 7.46 -3.56
N PHE A 114 11.40 7.76 -3.04
CA PHE A 114 10.93 9.12 -2.79
C PHE A 114 11.27 9.64 -1.39
N ILE A 115 11.88 8.80 -0.53
CA ILE A 115 12.35 9.24 0.79
C ILE A 115 13.66 10.00 0.58
N PRO A 116 13.74 11.28 0.99
CA PRO A 116 14.98 12.03 0.93
C PRO A 116 16.00 11.37 1.86
N ASN A 117 17.17 11.04 1.31
CA ASN A 117 18.29 10.53 2.08
C ASN A 117 18.80 11.65 2.99
N ALA A 118 18.42 11.60 4.26
CA ALA A 118 19.21 12.22 5.30
C ALA A 118 20.45 11.36 5.47
N GLU A 119 21.49 11.60 4.65
CA GLU A 119 22.82 11.19 5.05
C GLU A 119 23.08 11.89 6.38
N VAL A 120 22.94 11.14 7.47
CA VAL A 120 23.43 11.57 8.77
C VAL A 120 24.94 11.63 8.57
N HIS A 121 25.43 12.82 8.19
CA HIS A 121 26.85 13.13 8.31
C HIS A 121 27.16 13.05 9.80
N PHE A 122 27.48 11.83 10.26
CA PHE A 122 28.27 11.64 11.46
C PHE A 122 29.60 12.29 11.13
N TYR A 123 29.73 13.57 11.47
CA TYR A 123 31.03 14.22 11.49
C TYR A 123 31.90 13.41 12.48
N HIS A 124 32.88 12.69 11.93
CA HIS A 124 33.98 12.09 12.67
C HIS A 124 34.98 13.16 13.10
#